data_AF-A0A7X9HYX0-F1
#
_entry.id   AF-A0A7X9HYX0-F1
#
_cell.length_a   1.000
_cell.length_b   1.000
_cell.length_c   1.000
_cell.angle_alpha   90.00
_cell.angle_beta   90.00
_cell.angle_gamma   90.00
#
_symmetry.space_group_name_H-M   'P 1'
#
loop_
_entity.id
_entity.type
_entity.pdbx_description
1 polymer ?
#
loop_
_entity_poly.entity_id
_entity_poly.type
_entity_poly.pdbx_seq_one_letter_code
_entity_poly.pdbx_strand_id
1 'polypeptide(L)'
;MFQDPIEQKERNPLIETSLQILNFRLSTIDPDNNDPKIQGYERKIRRRIQILETEAPEVVLHNSLGILNEALFYMACQENLPFDIRISNAEEDLSGTDFILESEKEKGIDVTSNKEQYPKKVSTKTTIILSEMSYLDEILINNKRVDTKEYLLDVFNTNMEILNNRYPEYLVQKRVKRKGKRYLVTPVFSKYKDIAIHTRDNSKRTRKIFLTEQQYNKTIDVISMLKNFTI
;
A
#
# COMPACT_ATOMS: atom_id res chain seq x y z
N MET A 1 -5.34 -29.70 41.65
CA MET A 1 -5.86 -29.20 40.36
C MET A 1 -4.69 -28.60 39.63
N PHE A 2 -4.20 -29.27 38.60
CA PHE A 2 -3.17 -28.69 37.74
C PHE A 2 -3.91 -27.83 36.72
N GLN A 3 -3.58 -26.53 36.66
CA GLN A 3 -3.98 -25.70 35.54
C GLN A 3 -3.35 -26.31 34.30
N ASP A 4 -4.18 -26.65 33.31
CA ASP A 4 -3.68 -27.01 31.99
C ASP A 4 -2.75 -25.89 31.51
N PRO A 5 -1.56 -26.22 30.97
CA PRO A 5 -0.71 -25.21 30.38
C PRO A 5 -1.53 -24.51 29.31
N ILE A 6 -1.65 -23.20 29.40
CA ILE A 6 -2.28 -22.37 28.37
C ILE A 6 -1.54 -22.73 27.08
N GLU A 7 -2.18 -23.51 26.21
CA GLU A 7 -1.72 -23.78 24.86
C GLU A 7 -1.48 -22.39 24.26
N GLN A 8 -0.21 -22.03 24.06
CA GLN A 8 0.13 -20.81 23.36
C GLN A 8 -0.40 -21.00 21.95
N LYS A 9 -1.64 -20.54 21.71
CA LYS A 9 -2.20 -20.48 20.37
C LYS A 9 -1.21 -19.69 19.54
N GLU A 10 -0.66 -20.35 18.54
CA GLU A 10 0.21 -19.73 17.57
C GLU A 10 -0.53 -18.51 17.00
N ARG A 11 0.08 -17.34 17.19
CA ARG A 11 -0.55 -16.06 16.82
C ARG A 11 -0.69 -16.02 15.30
N ASN A 12 -1.81 -15.48 14.80
CA ASN A 12 -2.04 -15.37 13.36
C ASN A 12 -0.85 -14.65 12.68
N PRO A 13 -0.26 -15.21 11.60
CA PRO A 13 0.92 -14.62 10.95
C PRO A 13 0.74 -13.17 10.52
N LEU A 14 -0.48 -12.78 10.11
CA LEU A 14 -0.78 -11.40 9.73
C LEU A 14 -0.69 -10.44 10.93
N ILE A 15 -1.15 -10.88 12.10
CA ILE A 15 -1.04 -10.11 13.35
C ILE A 15 0.44 -10.01 13.75
N GLU A 16 1.19 -11.10 13.63
CA GLU A 16 2.62 -11.13 13.95
C GLU A 16 3.41 -10.16 13.05
N THR A 17 3.21 -10.21 11.74
CA THR A 17 3.85 -9.25 10.82
C THR A 17 3.40 -7.81 11.08
N SER A 18 2.13 -7.58 11.42
CA SER A 18 1.66 -6.24 11.81
C SER A 18 2.39 -5.72 13.04
N LEU A 19 2.61 -6.57 14.04
CA LEU A 19 3.37 -6.23 15.24
C LEU A 19 4.85 -5.99 14.91
N GLN A 20 5.46 -6.78 14.03
CA GLN A 20 6.83 -6.58 13.58
C GLN A 20 7.01 -5.20 12.94
N ILE A 21 6.11 -4.78 12.05
CA ILE A 21 6.15 -3.45 11.43
C ILE A 21 6.06 -2.34 12.47
N LEU A 22 5.07 -2.43 13.37
CA LEU A 22 4.87 -1.41 14.40
C LEU A 22 6.01 -1.34 15.41
N ASN A 23 6.52 -2.49 15.85
CA ASN A 23 7.64 -2.56 16.80
C ASN A 23 8.93 -2.06 16.17
N PHE A 24 9.18 -2.37 14.89
CA PHE A 24 10.31 -1.81 14.17
C PHE A 24 10.22 -0.27 14.13
N ARG A 25 9.11 0.29 13.64
CA ARG A 25 8.89 1.74 13.60
C ARG A 25 9.05 2.37 14.99
N LEU A 26 8.45 1.78 16.02
CA LEU A 26 8.58 2.24 17.40
C LEU A 26 10.03 2.25 17.89
N SER A 27 10.80 1.21 17.57
CA SER A 27 12.21 1.09 17.98
C SER A 27 13.14 2.12 17.33
N THR A 28 12.71 2.72 16.21
CA THR A 28 13.47 3.77 15.51
C THR A 28 13.17 5.19 15.99
N ILE A 29 12.23 5.37 16.93
CA ILE A 29 11.95 6.66 17.54
C ILE A 29 13.02 6.96 18.60
N ASP A 30 13.71 8.10 18.45
CA ASP A 30 14.61 8.61 19.48
C ASP A 30 13.81 8.89 20.77
N PRO A 31 14.12 8.22 21.91
CA PRO A 31 13.42 8.42 23.18
C PRO A 31 13.49 9.85 23.71
N ASP A 32 14.52 10.61 23.33
CA ASP A 32 14.72 11.99 23.78
C ASP A 32 14.03 13.01 22.83
N ASN A 33 13.32 12.52 21.80
CA ASN A 33 12.64 13.36 20.84
C ASN A 33 11.37 13.99 21.44
N ASN A 34 11.40 15.31 21.59
CA ASN A 34 10.32 16.09 22.17
C ASN A 34 9.40 16.75 21.12
N ASP A 35 9.50 16.40 19.83
CA ASP A 35 8.56 16.89 18.82
C ASP A 35 7.14 16.35 19.10
N PRO A 36 6.12 17.21 19.31
CA PRO A 36 4.75 16.79 19.56
C PRO A 36 4.16 15.87 18.47
N LYS A 37 4.62 15.98 17.21
CA LYS A 37 4.20 15.09 16.12
C LYS A 37 4.72 13.68 16.32
N ILE A 38 5.98 13.53 16.71
CA ILE A 38 6.63 12.23 16.96
C ILE A 38 6.03 11.57 18.20
N GLN A 39 5.83 12.32 19.28
CA GLN A 39 5.14 11.80 20.47
C GLN A 39 3.68 11.40 20.17
N GLY A 40 2.98 12.18 19.35
CA GLY A 40 1.63 11.86 18.88
C GLY A 40 1.59 10.58 18.05
N TYR A 41 2.62 10.34 17.26
CA TYR A 41 2.79 9.15 16.44
C TYR A 41 3.14 7.91 17.27
N GLU A 42 4.08 8.03 18.19
CA GLU A 42 4.46 6.97 19.13
C GLU A 42 3.24 6.45 19.91
N ARG A 43 2.43 7.35 20.48
CA ARG A 43 1.19 6.97 21.18
C ARG A 43 0.21 6.21 20.29
N LYS A 44 0.11 6.56 19.01
CA LYS A 44 -0.74 5.85 18.05
C LYS A 44 -0.21 4.44 17.77
N ILE A 45 1.10 4.29 17.60
CA ILE A 45 1.73 2.97 17.42
C ILE A 45 1.47 2.10 18.65
N ARG A 46 1.80 2.58 19.86
CA ARG A 46 1.60 1.81 21.10
C ARG A 46 0.16 1.36 21.30
N ARG A 47 -0.81 2.24 20.99
CA ARG A 47 -2.24 1.89 21.03
C ARG A 47 -2.60 0.79 20.03
N ARG A 48 -2.05 0.83 18.81
CA ARG A 48 -2.31 -0.21 17.80
C ARG A 48 -1.68 -1.55 18.18
N ILE A 49 -0.48 -1.54 18.76
CA ILE A 49 0.16 -2.74 19.31
C ILE A 49 -0.75 -3.37 20.37
N GLN A 50 -1.22 -2.58 21.34
CA GLN A 50 -2.14 -3.05 22.36
C GLN A 50 -3.40 -3.70 21.74
N ILE A 51 -4.02 -3.05 20.75
CA ILE A 51 -5.20 -3.59 20.06
C ILE A 51 -4.88 -4.93 19.41
N LEU A 52 -3.76 -5.05 18.69
CA LEU A 52 -3.34 -6.28 18.01
C LEU A 52 -3.05 -7.43 18.99
N GLU A 53 -2.59 -7.11 20.20
CA GLU A 53 -2.22 -8.11 21.21
C GLU A 53 -3.40 -8.62 22.04
N THR A 54 -4.39 -7.77 22.31
CA THR A 54 -5.40 -8.05 23.35
C THR A 54 -6.84 -8.16 22.85
N GLU A 55 -7.14 -7.64 21.65
CA GLU A 55 -8.51 -7.54 21.18
C GLU A 55 -8.94 -8.72 20.28
N ALA A 56 -10.25 -8.90 20.16
CA ALA A 56 -10.83 -9.89 19.26
C ALA A 56 -10.57 -9.54 17.78
N PRO A 57 -10.50 -10.54 16.86
CA PRO A 57 -10.18 -10.32 15.45
C PRO A 57 -11.04 -9.25 14.74
N GLU A 58 -12.33 -9.16 15.06
CA GLU A 58 -13.25 -8.16 14.49
C GLU A 58 -12.87 -6.73 14.92
N VAL A 59 -12.48 -6.57 16.18
CA VAL A 59 -12.03 -5.28 16.74
C VAL A 59 -10.68 -4.91 16.13
N VAL A 60 -9.77 -5.88 15.99
CA VAL A 60 -8.48 -5.71 15.32
C VAL A 60 -8.68 -5.26 13.88
N LEU A 61 -9.52 -5.96 13.10
CA LEU A 61 -9.79 -5.63 11.71
C LEU A 61 -10.30 -4.19 11.56
N HIS A 62 -11.28 -3.80 12.37
CA HIS A 62 -11.87 -2.46 12.29
C HIS A 62 -10.90 -1.34 12.70
N ASN A 63 -10.07 -1.55 13.72
CA ASN A 63 -9.24 -0.49 14.29
C ASN A 63 -7.82 -0.43 13.70
N SER A 64 -7.37 -1.52 13.08
CA SER A 64 -6.00 -1.69 12.57
C SER A 64 -5.95 -1.98 11.07
N LEU A 65 -7.03 -1.70 10.32
CA LEU A 65 -7.14 -1.97 8.88
C LEU A 65 -5.92 -1.51 8.07
N GLY A 66 -5.40 -0.32 8.34
CA GLY A 66 -4.24 0.22 7.61
C GLY A 66 -2.99 -0.65 7.78
N ILE A 67 -2.64 -0.97 9.03
CA ILE A 67 -1.45 -1.77 9.33
C ILE A 67 -1.61 -3.23 8.92
N LEU A 68 -2.83 -3.77 8.98
CA LEU A 68 -3.12 -5.12 8.48
C LEU A 68 -2.92 -5.22 6.96
N ASN A 69 -3.34 -4.20 6.22
CA ASN A 69 -3.11 -4.13 4.77
C ASN A 69 -1.61 -3.99 4.44
N GLU A 70 -0.89 -3.15 5.18
CA GLU A 70 0.57 -3.03 5.08
C GLU A 70 1.25 -4.39 5.35
N ALA A 71 0.85 -5.09 6.41
CA ALA A 71 1.40 -6.40 6.77
C ALA A 71 1.14 -7.45 5.69
N LEU A 72 -0.09 -7.57 5.17
CA LEU A 72 -0.40 -8.51 4.09
C LEU A 72 0.45 -8.23 2.85
N PHE A 73 0.57 -6.96 2.47
CA PHE A 73 1.41 -6.55 1.35
C PHE A 73 2.89 -6.90 1.58
N TYR A 74 3.41 -6.64 2.78
CA TYR A 74 4.79 -6.95 3.15
C TYR A 74 5.07 -8.45 3.12
N MET A 75 4.21 -9.27 3.75
CA MET A 75 4.31 -10.74 3.72
C MET A 75 4.35 -11.26 2.27
N ALA A 76 3.43 -10.78 1.44
CA ALA A 76 3.34 -11.25 0.08
C ALA A 76 4.57 -10.86 -0.74
N CYS A 77 5.11 -9.65 -0.53
CA CYS A 77 6.35 -9.21 -1.15
C CYS A 77 7.54 -10.07 -0.72
N GLN A 78 7.72 -10.30 0.59
CA GLN A 78 8.82 -11.12 1.11
C GLN A 78 8.79 -12.56 0.60
N GLU A 79 7.60 -13.15 0.46
CA GLU A 79 7.46 -14.54 0.01
C GLU A 79 7.73 -14.71 -1.49
N ASN A 80 7.46 -13.69 -2.31
CA ASN A 80 7.35 -13.87 -3.76
C ASN A 80 8.31 -13.03 -4.61
N LEU A 81 8.86 -11.95 -4.09
CA LEU A 81 9.71 -11.05 -4.85
C LEU A 81 11.19 -11.46 -4.72
N PRO A 82 11.98 -11.37 -5.81
CA PRO A 82 13.39 -11.73 -5.80
C PRO A 82 14.30 -10.65 -5.21
N PHE A 83 13.72 -9.61 -4.60
CA PHE A 83 14.43 -8.47 -4.01
C PHE A 83 13.85 -8.14 -2.64
N ASP A 84 14.67 -7.50 -1.80
CA ASP A 84 14.29 -7.19 -0.44
C ASP A 84 13.30 -6.00 -0.37
N ILE A 85 12.37 -6.12 0.57
CA ILE A 85 11.47 -5.04 0.97
C ILE A 85 11.77 -4.71 2.43
N ARG A 86 12.12 -3.46 2.69
CA ARG A 86 12.41 -2.96 4.03
C ARG A 86 11.23 -2.18 4.59
N ILE A 87 10.94 -2.39 5.88
CA ILE A 87 9.96 -1.60 6.63
C ILE A 87 10.51 -0.17 6.80
N SER A 88 9.67 0.84 6.57
CA SER A 88 10.06 2.22 6.83
C SER A 88 10.32 2.47 8.33
N ASN A 89 11.28 3.32 8.66
CA ASN A 89 11.46 3.81 10.02
C ASN A 89 10.37 4.85 10.37
N ALA A 90 10.35 5.32 11.62
CA ALA A 90 9.33 6.26 12.09
C ALA A 90 9.30 7.60 11.32
N GLU A 91 10.47 8.14 10.95
CA GLU A 91 10.54 9.39 10.20
C GLU A 91 10.04 9.23 8.76
N GLU A 92 10.42 8.12 8.11
CA GLU A 92 9.99 7.73 6.78
C GLU A 92 8.45 7.53 6.75
N ASP A 93 7.87 6.82 7.73
CA ASP A 93 6.43 6.61 7.86
C ASP A 93 5.67 7.91 8.17
N LEU A 94 6.21 8.79 9.03
CA LEU A 94 5.66 10.12 9.27
C LEU A 94 5.67 10.99 8.01
N SER A 95 6.70 10.84 7.18
CA SER A 95 6.74 11.46 5.86
C SER A 95 5.76 10.80 4.87
N GLY A 96 5.21 9.63 5.23
CA GLY A 96 4.24 8.78 4.55
C GLY A 96 4.86 7.90 3.48
N THR A 97 5.96 7.24 3.81
CA THR A 97 6.54 6.10 3.08
C THR A 97 6.39 4.88 3.97
N ASP A 98 5.73 3.84 3.50
CA ASP A 98 5.42 2.66 4.32
C ASP A 98 6.52 1.59 4.20
N PHE A 99 7.13 1.47 3.02
CA PHE A 99 8.22 0.54 2.75
C PHE A 99 9.24 1.11 1.76
N ILE A 100 10.41 0.48 1.71
CA ILE A 100 11.45 0.76 0.73
C ILE A 100 11.78 -0.53 -0.01
N LEU A 101 11.60 -0.50 -1.34
CA LEU A 101 12.03 -1.59 -2.21
C LEU A 101 13.51 -1.44 -2.51
N GLU A 102 14.30 -2.41 -2.04
CA GLU A 102 15.75 -2.47 -2.20
C GLU A 102 16.08 -3.21 -3.50
N SER A 103 16.10 -2.45 -4.59
CA SER A 103 16.56 -2.90 -5.92
C SER A 103 17.87 -2.20 -6.28
N GLU A 104 18.23 -2.10 -7.57
CA GLU A 104 19.38 -1.28 -8.01
C GLU A 104 19.30 0.18 -7.53
N LYS A 105 18.09 0.70 -7.29
CA LYS A 105 17.84 2.00 -6.67
C LYS A 105 16.77 1.83 -5.61
N GLU A 106 16.96 2.45 -4.45
CA GLU A 106 15.96 2.48 -3.39
C GLU A 106 14.69 3.21 -3.88
N LYS A 107 13.54 2.57 -3.69
CA LYS A 107 12.24 3.14 -4.04
C LYS A 107 11.33 3.11 -2.81
N GLY A 108 11.15 4.27 -2.19
CA GLY A 108 10.11 4.47 -1.19
C GLY A 108 8.72 4.31 -1.81
N ILE A 109 7.89 3.49 -1.18
CA ILE A 109 6.53 3.17 -1.57
C ILE A 109 5.56 3.50 -0.43
N ASP A 110 4.40 4.02 -0.81
CA ASP A 110 3.23 4.22 0.04
C ASP A 110 2.15 3.24 -0.44
N VAL A 111 1.44 2.59 0.46
CA VAL A 111 0.35 1.67 0.13
C VAL A 111 -0.95 2.18 0.72
N THR A 112 -2.07 1.90 0.06
CA THR A 112 -3.38 2.31 0.59
C THR A 112 -4.51 1.46 0.08
N SER A 113 -5.46 1.10 0.94
CA SER A 113 -6.77 0.57 0.55
C SER A 113 -7.84 1.68 0.45
N ASN A 114 -7.48 2.94 0.78
CA ASN A 114 -8.42 4.05 0.76
C ASN A 114 -8.54 4.65 -0.65
N LYS A 115 -9.56 4.20 -1.38
CA LYS A 115 -9.93 4.67 -2.73
C LYS A 115 -10.09 6.19 -2.81
N GLU A 116 -10.45 6.86 -1.71
CA GLU A 116 -10.68 8.29 -1.69
C GLU A 116 -9.41 9.13 -1.62
N GLN A 117 -8.45 8.65 -0.82
CA GLN A 117 -7.17 9.32 -0.61
C GLN A 117 -6.17 9.03 -1.71
N TYR A 118 -6.32 7.89 -2.39
CA TYR A 118 -5.40 7.41 -3.43
C TYR A 118 -5.06 8.49 -4.48
N PRO A 119 -6.01 9.21 -5.12
CA PRO A 119 -5.70 10.26 -6.09
C PRO A 119 -4.78 11.37 -5.56
N LYS A 120 -4.92 11.72 -4.28
CA LYS A 120 -4.11 12.74 -3.61
C LYS A 120 -2.71 12.18 -3.34
N LYS A 121 -2.61 10.97 -2.80
CA LYS A 121 -1.34 10.32 -2.43
C LYS A 121 -0.44 10.07 -3.66
N VAL A 122 -0.99 9.45 -4.70
CA VAL A 122 -0.22 9.08 -5.91
C VAL A 122 0.29 10.30 -6.70
N SER A 123 -0.30 11.49 -6.48
CA SER A 123 0.14 12.73 -7.13
C SER A 123 1.45 13.30 -6.57
N THR A 124 1.83 12.88 -5.35
CA THR A 124 3.02 13.37 -4.64
C THR A 124 4.03 12.27 -4.36
N LYS A 125 3.60 11.01 -4.34
CA LYS A 125 4.42 9.85 -3.97
C LYS A 125 4.15 8.66 -4.87
N THR A 126 5.01 7.66 -4.75
CA THR A 126 4.79 6.37 -5.40
C THR A 126 3.83 5.55 -4.55
N THR A 127 2.53 5.77 -4.77
CA THR A 127 1.47 5.10 -4.03
C THR A 127 0.92 3.92 -4.81
N ILE A 128 0.81 2.76 -4.18
CA ILE A 128 0.15 1.56 -4.69
C ILE A 128 -1.21 1.43 -4.01
N ILE A 129 -2.29 1.30 -4.79
CA ILE A 129 -3.59 0.95 -4.20
C ILE A 129 -3.64 -0.56 -3.98
N LEU A 130 -4.02 -0.99 -2.78
CA LEU A 130 -4.13 -2.41 -2.43
C LEU A 130 -5.51 -2.94 -2.86
N SER A 131 -5.60 -4.26 -3.05
CA SER A 131 -6.86 -4.95 -3.40
C SER A 131 -7.91 -4.81 -2.28
N GLU A 132 -9.15 -5.20 -2.58
CA GLU A 132 -10.29 -5.01 -1.68
C GLU A 132 -10.15 -5.79 -0.35
N MET A 133 -10.88 -5.36 0.68
CA MET A 133 -10.72 -5.87 2.06
C MET A 133 -11.00 -7.37 2.25
N SER A 134 -11.58 -8.06 1.25
CA SER A 134 -11.99 -9.46 1.35
C SER A 134 -10.87 -10.37 1.84
N TYR A 135 -9.62 -10.09 1.48
CA TYR A 135 -8.47 -10.87 1.93
C TYR A 135 -8.26 -10.84 3.45
N LEU A 136 -8.53 -9.71 4.12
CA LEU A 136 -8.33 -9.57 5.56
C LEU A 136 -9.42 -10.30 6.35
N ASP A 137 -10.66 -10.28 5.87
CA ASP A 137 -11.76 -11.05 6.44
C ASP A 137 -11.47 -12.56 6.35
N GLU A 138 -11.00 -13.02 5.18
CA GLU A 138 -10.66 -14.42 4.97
C GLU A 138 -9.56 -14.90 5.94
N ILE A 139 -8.54 -14.07 6.20
CA ILE A 139 -7.43 -14.41 7.09
C ILE A 139 -7.83 -14.33 8.57
N LEU A 140 -8.43 -13.22 9.00
CA LEU A 140 -8.62 -12.93 10.42
C LEU A 140 -9.91 -13.52 10.99
N ILE A 141 -10.99 -13.53 10.21
CA ILE A 141 -12.31 -13.99 10.66
C ILE A 141 -12.53 -15.44 10.26
N ASN A 142 -12.25 -15.77 9.00
CA ASN A 142 -12.49 -17.12 8.46
C ASN A 142 -11.28 -18.07 8.65
N ASN A 143 -10.17 -17.57 9.19
CA ASN A 143 -8.93 -18.31 9.46
C ASN A 143 -8.42 -19.10 8.24
N LYS A 144 -8.53 -18.52 7.06
CA LYS A 144 -8.06 -19.11 5.79
C LYS A 144 -6.68 -18.58 5.43
N ARG A 145 -5.93 -19.43 4.74
CA ARG A 145 -4.70 -19.01 4.07
C ARG A 145 -5.06 -18.32 2.75
N VAL A 146 -4.41 -17.19 2.49
CA VAL A 146 -4.48 -16.48 1.21
C VAL A 146 -3.29 -16.87 0.34
N ASP A 147 -3.52 -17.04 -0.95
CA ASP A 147 -2.45 -17.16 -1.93
C ASP A 147 -1.82 -15.79 -2.14
N THR A 148 -0.59 -15.62 -1.64
CA THR A 148 0.14 -14.36 -1.69
C THR A 148 0.58 -13.98 -3.11
N LYS A 149 0.72 -14.95 -4.03
CA LYS A 149 0.98 -14.69 -5.45
C LYS A 149 -0.25 -14.14 -6.13
N GLU A 150 -1.41 -14.76 -5.90
CA GLU A 150 -2.70 -14.27 -6.42
C GLU A 150 -2.98 -12.85 -5.90
N TYR A 151 -2.78 -12.61 -4.60
CA TYR A 151 -2.92 -11.29 -4.00
C TYR A 151 -2.02 -10.23 -4.67
N LEU A 152 -0.72 -10.51 -4.88
CA LEU A 152 0.17 -9.55 -5.55
C LEU A 152 -0.19 -9.36 -7.03
N LEU A 153 -0.67 -10.40 -7.70
CA LEU A 153 -1.14 -10.30 -9.08
C LEU A 153 -2.38 -9.40 -9.18
N ASP A 154 -3.31 -9.48 -8.22
CA ASP A 154 -4.47 -8.60 -8.12
C ASP A 154 -4.08 -7.14 -7.87
N VAL A 155 -3.13 -6.91 -6.94
CA VAL A 155 -2.57 -5.58 -6.68
C VAL A 155 -1.92 -5.04 -7.96
N PHE A 156 -1.10 -5.84 -8.64
CA PHE A 156 -0.47 -5.47 -9.90
C PHE A 156 -1.52 -5.09 -10.96
N ASN A 157 -2.48 -5.98 -11.21
CA ASN A 157 -3.50 -5.80 -12.24
C ASN A 157 -4.34 -4.55 -11.98
N THR A 158 -4.83 -4.38 -10.75
CA THR A 158 -5.61 -3.20 -10.34
C THR A 158 -4.84 -1.91 -10.63
N ASN A 159 -3.59 -1.82 -10.18
CA ASN A 159 -2.80 -0.61 -10.39
C ASN A 159 -2.47 -0.38 -11.87
N MET A 160 -2.21 -1.44 -12.65
CA MET A 160 -1.99 -1.32 -14.09
C MET A 160 -3.25 -0.92 -14.84
N GLU A 161 -4.43 -1.38 -14.45
CA GLU A 161 -5.70 -0.93 -15.02
C GLU A 161 -5.93 0.56 -14.76
N ILE A 162 -5.62 1.04 -13.56
CA ILE A 162 -5.70 2.46 -13.21
C ILE A 162 -4.74 3.29 -14.07
N LEU A 163 -3.46 2.92 -14.11
CA LEU A 163 -2.44 3.65 -14.89
C LEU A 163 -2.68 3.62 -16.40
N ASN A 164 -3.52 2.68 -16.86
CA ASN A 164 -3.95 2.55 -18.25
C ASN A 164 -5.34 3.11 -18.55
N ASN A 165 -5.97 3.78 -17.59
CA ASN A 165 -7.34 4.31 -17.73
C ASN A 165 -8.37 3.25 -18.14
N ARG A 166 -8.21 2.02 -17.62
CA ARG A 166 -9.15 0.91 -17.77
C ARG A 166 -9.98 0.68 -16.52
N TYR A 167 -9.57 1.25 -15.38
CA TYR A 167 -10.31 1.19 -14.13
C TYR A 167 -11.33 2.34 -14.04
N PRO A 168 -12.64 2.08 -13.98
CA PRO A 168 -13.68 3.09 -14.19
C PRO A 168 -13.74 4.20 -13.12
N GLU A 169 -13.21 3.95 -11.92
CA GLU A 169 -13.23 4.93 -10.84
C GLU A 169 -12.20 6.06 -11.02
N TYR A 170 -11.18 5.87 -11.86
CA TYR A 170 -10.05 6.79 -11.97
C TYR A 170 -9.74 7.21 -13.41
N LEU A 171 -9.37 8.48 -13.59
CA LEU A 171 -8.86 9.02 -14.84
C LEU A 171 -7.46 9.62 -14.62
N VAL A 172 -6.43 8.89 -15.01
CA VAL A 172 -5.02 9.29 -14.99
C VAL A 172 -4.69 10.18 -16.18
N GLN A 173 -4.10 11.34 -15.90
CA GLN A 173 -3.59 12.29 -16.89
C GLN A 173 -2.14 12.68 -16.56
N LYS A 174 -1.22 12.45 -17.51
CA LYS A 174 0.19 12.85 -17.39
C LYS A 174 0.39 14.30 -17.81
N ARG A 175 1.10 15.08 -17.01
CA ARG A 175 1.62 16.40 -17.34
C ARG A 175 2.95 16.24 -18.08
N VAL A 176 2.97 16.66 -19.35
CA VAL A 176 4.17 16.62 -20.19
C VAL A 176 4.54 18.02 -20.68
N LYS A 177 5.82 18.27 -20.91
CA LYS A 177 6.32 19.53 -21.51
C LYS A 177 6.79 19.25 -22.94
N ARG A 178 6.20 19.93 -23.93
CA ARG A 178 6.60 19.82 -25.34
C ARG A 178 6.80 21.22 -25.92
N LYS A 179 7.95 21.47 -26.56
CA LYS A 179 8.28 22.78 -27.17
C LYS A 179 8.00 23.97 -26.24
N GLY A 180 8.38 23.86 -24.96
CA GLY A 180 8.16 24.91 -23.94
C GLY A 180 6.74 25.00 -23.35
N LYS A 181 5.73 24.33 -23.93
CA LYS A 181 4.33 24.35 -23.48
C LYS A 181 3.98 23.11 -22.64
N ARG A 182 3.06 23.26 -21.68
CA ARG A 182 2.55 22.18 -20.82
C ARG A 182 1.28 21.56 -21.42
N TYR A 183 1.21 20.23 -21.42
CA TYR A 183 0.08 19.47 -21.94
C TYR A 183 -0.34 18.38 -20.95
N LEU A 184 -1.60 17.95 -21.06
CA LEU A 184 -2.12 16.75 -20.40
C LEU A 184 -2.29 15.64 -21.44
N VAL A 185 -1.79 14.44 -21.11
CA VAL A 185 -1.87 13.25 -21.97
C VAL A 185 -2.48 12.10 -21.17
N THR A 186 -3.46 11.41 -21.75
CA THR A 186 -4.09 10.22 -21.15
C THR A 186 -3.32 8.97 -21.58
N PRO A 187 -2.64 8.23 -20.68
CA PRO A 187 -1.97 6.98 -21.01
C PRO A 187 -2.93 5.87 -21.40
N VAL A 188 -2.55 5.07 -22.40
CA VAL A 188 -3.21 3.82 -22.83
C VAL A 188 -2.13 2.84 -23.34
N PHE A 189 -1.99 1.65 -22.75
CA PHE A 189 -1.13 0.57 -23.26
C PHE A 189 -1.72 0.00 -24.58
N SER A 190 -1.27 0.55 -25.71
CA SER A 190 -1.03 -0.13 -27.00
C SER A 190 -2.16 -0.95 -27.69
N LYS A 191 -3.26 -0.31 -28.10
CA LYS A 191 -3.94 -0.53 -29.42
C LYS A 191 -4.77 0.70 -29.78
N TYR A 192 -4.62 1.19 -31.02
CA TYR A 192 -5.21 2.40 -31.56
C TYR A 192 -6.72 2.47 -31.37
N LYS A 193 -7.16 3.40 -30.53
CA LYS A 193 -8.31 4.25 -30.84
C LYS A 193 -7.88 5.68 -30.54
N ASP A 194 -7.89 6.52 -31.57
CA ASP A 194 -7.94 7.96 -31.36
C ASP A 194 -9.27 8.26 -30.67
N ILE A 195 -9.28 8.19 -29.34
CA ILE A 195 -10.39 8.71 -28.57
C ILE A 195 -10.15 10.21 -28.53
N ALA A 196 -10.95 10.92 -29.33
CA ALA A 196 -11.00 12.37 -29.28
C ALA A 196 -11.06 12.83 -27.83
N ILE A 197 -10.11 13.70 -27.47
CA ILE A 197 -10.03 14.39 -26.18
C ILE A 197 -11.26 15.29 -26.07
N HIS A 198 -12.45 14.75 -25.82
CA HIS A 198 -13.66 15.49 -25.42
C HIS A 198 -14.74 14.51 -24.93
N THR A 199 -14.40 13.56 -24.06
CA THR A 199 -15.40 13.22 -23.03
C THR A 199 -15.38 14.38 -22.03
N ARG A 200 -16.31 15.32 -22.20
CA ARG A 200 -16.87 16.01 -21.03
C ARG A 200 -17.49 14.91 -20.18
N ASP A 201 -16.67 14.27 -19.37
CA ASP A 201 -17.14 13.28 -18.41
C ASP A 201 -17.82 14.06 -17.29
N ASN A 202 -19.12 14.26 -17.47
CA ASN A 202 -20.03 14.87 -16.50
C ASN A 202 -20.45 13.85 -15.43
N SER A 203 -19.86 12.64 -15.39
CA SER A 203 -20.11 11.74 -14.28
C SER A 203 -19.37 12.24 -13.04
N LYS A 204 -20.11 12.57 -11.98
CA LYS A 204 -19.59 12.90 -10.64
C LYS A 204 -18.76 11.76 -9.99
N ARG A 205 -18.50 10.65 -10.70
CA ARG A 205 -17.96 9.39 -10.16
C ARG A 205 -16.49 9.14 -10.50
N THR A 206 -15.97 9.67 -11.61
CA THR A 206 -14.58 9.44 -12.02
C THR A 206 -13.62 10.43 -11.36
N ARG A 207 -12.70 9.94 -10.52
CA ARG A 207 -11.70 10.77 -9.82
C ARG A 207 -10.48 11.01 -10.72
N LYS A 208 -10.15 12.28 -10.98
CA LYS A 208 -8.99 12.64 -11.82
C LYS A 208 -7.68 12.54 -11.03
N ILE A 209 -6.68 11.91 -11.63
CA ILE A 209 -5.33 11.77 -11.10
C ILE A 209 -4.36 12.48 -12.04
N PHE A 210 -3.64 13.49 -11.54
CA PHE A 210 -2.66 14.22 -12.32
C PHE A 210 -1.25 13.83 -11.90
N LEU A 211 -0.50 13.21 -12.82
CA LEU A 211 0.87 12.77 -12.58
C LEU A 211 1.85 13.57 -13.43
N THR A 212 3.07 13.79 -12.95
CA THR A 212 4.18 14.17 -13.82
C THR A 212 4.62 12.96 -14.64
N GLU A 213 5.31 13.18 -15.75
CA GLU A 213 5.91 12.08 -16.52
C GLU A 213 6.84 11.21 -15.67
N GLN A 214 7.68 11.86 -14.85
CA GLN A 214 8.58 11.17 -13.91
C GLN A 214 7.81 10.34 -12.88
N GLN A 215 6.76 10.89 -12.26
CA GLN A 215 5.99 10.16 -11.25
C GLN A 215 5.28 8.96 -11.88
N TYR A 216 4.68 9.12 -13.06
CA TYR A 216 4.05 8.02 -13.77
C TYR A 216 5.03 6.88 -14.06
N ASN A 217 6.21 7.21 -14.60
CA ASN A 217 7.22 6.19 -14.92
C ASN A 217 7.75 5.52 -13.64
N LYS A 218 8.01 6.30 -12.57
CA LYS A 218 8.41 5.74 -11.27
C LYS A 218 7.36 4.77 -10.71
N THR A 219 6.08 5.11 -10.80
CA THR A 219 4.98 4.24 -10.36
C THR A 219 4.90 2.97 -11.22
N ILE A 220 5.03 3.06 -12.55
CA ILE A 220 5.12 1.87 -13.42
C ILE A 220 6.30 0.99 -13.05
N ASP A 221 7.47 1.57 -12.83
CA ASP A 221 8.68 0.81 -12.50
C ASP A 221 8.49 0.02 -11.21
N VAL A 222 7.89 0.63 -10.18
CA VAL A 222 7.55 -0.06 -8.92
C VAL A 222 6.51 -1.14 -9.13
N ILE A 223 5.40 -0.86 -9.82
CA ILE A 223 4.34 -1.86 -10.04
C ILE A 223 4.87 -3.04 -10.86
N SER A 224 5.70 -2.79 -11.87
CA SER A 224 6.29 -3.85 -12.71
C SER A 224 7.17 -4.80 -11.92
N MET A 225 7.79 -4.33 -10.83
CA MET A 225 8.54 -5.18 -9.92
C MET A 225 7.63 -6.18 -9.18
N LEU A 226 6.38 -5.80 -8.88
CA LEU A 226 5.41 -6.68 -8.19
C LEU A 226 4.96 -7.89 -9.00
N LYS A 227 5.19 -7.92 -10.32
CA LYS A 227 4.86 -9.07 -11.19
C LYS A 227 6.04 -10.03 -11.39
N ASN A 228 7.24 -9.64 -10.99
CA ASN A 228 8.46 -10.40 -11.31
C ASN A 228 8.71 -11.53 -10.30
N PHE A 229 7.74 -12.44 -10.18
CA PHE A 229 7.86 -13.62 -9.31
C PHE A 229 8.87 -14.60 -9.89
N THR A 230 9.73 -15.14 -9.04
CA THR A 230 10.56 -16.30 -9.41
C THR A 230 9.62 -17.50 -9.63
N ILE A 231 9.70 -18.12 -10.81
CA ILE A 231 8.98 -19.37 -11.16
C ILE A 231 9.75 -20.56 -10.57
#